data_AF-A0A6B0R3Z9-F1
#
_entry.id   AF-A0A6B0R3Z9-F1
#
_cell.length_a   1.000
_cell.length_b   1.000
_cell.length_c   1.000
_cell.angle_alpha   90.00
_cell.angle_beta   90.00
_cell.angle_gamma   90.00
#
_symmetry.space_group_name_H-M   'P 1'
#
loop_
_entity.id
_entity.type
_entity.pdbx_description
1 polymer ?
#
loop_
_entity_poly.entity_id
_entity_poly.type
_entity_poly.pdbx_seq_one_letter_code
_entity_poly.pdbx_strand_id
1 'polypeptide(L)' 'MECEARAATVVTLNGAPAGPLGPRAHLQLSPSAQDNGRCLSCSAELEVAGLVVQKHQTLELRVLCE' A
#
# COMPACT_ATOMS: atom_id res chain seq x y z
N MET A 1 -3.22 6.48 5.43
CA MET A 1 -3.05 5.01 5.43
C MET A 1 -1.57 4.70 5.37
N GLU A 2 -1.16 3.68 6.11
CA GLU A 2 0.22 3.21 6.13
C GLU A 2 0.25 1.76 5.65
N CYS A 3 1.27 1.42 4.86
CA CYS A 3 1.57 0.04 4.56
C CYS A 3 3.01 -0.25 4.94
N GLU A 4 3.18 -1.19 5.87
CA GLU A 4 4.47 -1.66 6.34
C GLU A 4 4.64 -3.13 5.98
N ALA A 5 5.79 -3.44 5.39
CA ALA A 5 6.20 -4.78 5.02
C ALA A 5 7.51 -5.13 5.72
N ARG A 6 8.05 -6.32 5.42
CA ARG A 6 9.28 -6.81 6.03
C ARG A 6 10.47 -5.92 5.60
N ALA A 7 11.50 -5.83 6.43
CA ALA A 7 12.76 -5.21 6.02
C ALA A 7 13.29 -5.82 4.71
N ALA A 8 13.93 -5.00 3.88
CA ALA A 8 14.40 -5.34 2.53
C ALA A 8 13.32 -5.65 1.48
N THR A 9 12.05 -5.25 1.72
CA THR A 9 11.02 -5.25 0.66
C THR A 9 10.86 -3.89 0.02
N VAL A 10 10.56 -3.87 -1.27
CA VAL A 10 10.06 -2.68 -1.96
C VAL A 10 8.53 -2.67 -1.86
N VAL A 11 7.99 -1.62 -1.27
CA VAL A 11 6.54 -1.46 -1.11
C VAL A 11 5.99 -0.49 -2.16
N THR A 12 4.82 -0.80 -2.70
CA THR A 12 4.00 0.10 -3.53
C THR A 12 2.62 0.23 -2.92
N LEU A 13 2.12 1.46 -2.80
CA LEU A 13 0.82 1.78 -2.22
C LEU A 13 0.00 2.54 -3.26
N ASN A 14 -1.10 1.94 -3.72
CA ASN A 14 -1.91 2.42 -4.84
C ASN A 14 -1.08 2.73 -6.10
N GLY A 15 -0.09 1.89 -6.39
CA GLY A 15 0.82 2.06 -7.52
C GLY A 15 1.92 3.11 -7.32
N ALA A 16 1.92 3.86 -6.21
CA ALA A 16 3.00 4.77 -5.86
C ALA A 16 4.07 4.04 -5.03
N PRO A 17 5.37 4.13 -5.39
CA PRO A 17 6.43 3.49 -4.62
C PRO A 17 6.64 4.16 -3.27
N ALA A 18 7.06 3.36 -2.28
CA ALA A 18 7.38 3.72 -0.92
C ALA A 18 8.68 4.56 -0.80
N GLY A 19 8.77 5.71 -1.49
CA GLY A 19 9.99 6.52 -1.49
C GLY A 19 11.26 5.69 -1.81
N PRO A 20 12.46 6.14 -1.43
CA PRO A 20 13.67 5.36 -1.70
C PRO A 20 13.71 4.10 -0.82
N LEU A 21 13.41 2.94 -1.42
CA LEU A 21 13.71 1.58 -0.96
C LEU A 21 13.35 1.25 0.51
N GLY A 22 12.28 1.87 1.03
CA GLY A 22 11.82 1.64 2.40
C GLY A 22 10.78 0.52 2.48
N PRO A 23 10.73 -0.23 3.59
CA PRO A 23 9.67 -1.22 3.84
C PRO A 23 8.32 -0.56 4.20
N ARG A 24 8.21 0.77 4.07
CA ARG A 24 7.05 1.56 4.52
C ARG A 24 6.62 2.58 3.48
N ALA A 25 5.37 2.48 3.04
CA ALA A 25 4.70 3.48 2.22
C ALA A 25 3.63 4.21 3.03
N HIS A 26 3.50 5.51 2.78
CA HIS A 26 2.46 6.34 3.38
C HIS A 26 1.61 6.98 2.28
N LEU A 27 0.30 6.96 2.47
CA LEU A 27 -0.65 7.68 1.63
C LEU A 27 -1.46 8.63 2.50
N GLN A 28 -1.31 9.92 2.24
CA GLN A 28 -2.20 10.96 2.73
C GLN A 28 -3.29 11.19 1.70
N LEU A 29 -4.55 11.12 2.12
CA LEU A 29 -5.70 11.44 1.30
C LEU A 29 -6.71 12.21 2.16
N SER A 30 -7.36 13.19 1.57
CA SER A 30 -8.52 13.85 2.16
C SER A 30 -9.77 13.10 1.67
N PRO A 31 -10.46 12.34 2.52
CA PRO A 31 -11.58 11.51 2.08
C PRO A 31 -12.74 12.36 1.61
N SER A 32 -13.31 12.00 0.46
CA SER A 32 -14.52 12.57 -0.10
C SER A 32 -15.64 11.52 -0.17
N ALA A 33 -16.88 11.94 -0.38
CA ALA A 33 -17.99 10.99 -0.56
C ALA A 33 -17.76 10.03 -1.75
N GLN A 34 -16.97 10.43 -2.75
CA GLN A 34 -16.61 9.60 -3.90
C GLN A 34 -15.60 8.50 -3.54
N ASP A 35 -14.89 8.64 -2.42
CA ASP A 35 -13.96 7.62 -1.94
C ASP A 35 -14.65 6.51 -1.12
N ASN A 36 -15.96 6.58 -0.90
CA ASN A 36 -16.69 5.51 -0.22
C ASN A 36 -16.71 4.24 -1.09
N GLY A 37 -16.23 3.12 -0.54
CA GLY A 37 -16.02 1.87 -1.27
C GLY A 37 -14.71 1.84 -2.08
N ARG A 38 -13.85 2.86 -1.96
CA ARG A 38 -12.56 2.89 -2.66
C ARG A 38 -11.62 1.83 -2.11
N CYS A 39 -11.14 0.95 -2.99
CA CYS A 39 -10.09 -0.01 -2.64
C CYS A 39 -8.71 0.65 -2.62
N LEU A 40 -8.01 0.52 -1.50
CA LEU A 40 -6.61 0.88 -1.33
C LEU A 40 -5.78 -0.40 -1.39
N SER A 41 -4.82 -0.48 -2.32
CA SER A 41 -3.95 -1.63 -2.52
C SER A 41 -2.55 -1.35 -2.02
N CYS A 42 -1.97 -2.32 -1.32
CA CYS A 42 -0.56 -2.36 -1.00
C CYS A 42 0.08 -3.61 -1.59
N SER A 43 1.20 -3.44 -2.26
CA SER A 43 2.01 -4.55 -2.77
C SER A 43 3.41 -4.47 -2.21
N ALA A 44 3.98 -5.61 -1.83
CA ALA A 44 5.34 -5.72 -1.35
C ALA A 44 6.09 -6.76 -2.17
N GLU A 45 7.29 -6.43 -2.60
CA GLU A 45 8.19 -7.30 -3.34
C GLU A 45 9.42 -7.62 -2.49
N LEU A 46 9.78 -8.89 -2.38
CA LEU A 46 10.96 -9.36 -1.65
C LEU A 46 11.78 -10.29 -2.54
N GLU A 47 13.08 -10.04 -2.64
CA GLU A 47 14.00 -11.00 -3.24
C GLU A 47 14.51 -11.99 -2.18
N VAL A 48 14.33 -13.29 -2.43
CA VAL A 48 14.80 -14.38 -1.57
C VAL A 48 15.52 -15.40 -2.42
N ALA A 49 16.83 -15.56 -2.21
CA ALA A 49 17.67 -16.50 -2.95
C ALA A 49 17.57 -16.35 -4.49
N GLY A 50 17.48 -15.11 -4.98
CA GLY A 50 17.34 -14.81 -6.41
C GLY A 50 15.93 -14.97 -6.98
N LEU A 51 14.94 -15.30 -6.14
CA LEU A 51 13.52 -15.33 -6.51
C LEU A 51 12.81 -14.09 -5.98
N VAL A 52 12.02 -13.43 -6.83
CA VAL A 52 11.16 -12.33 -6.41
C VAL A 52 9.81 -12.88 -5.97
N VAL A 53 9.45 -12.63 -4.72
CA VAL A 53 8.15 -12.98 -4.13
C VAL A 53 7.34 -11.71 -3.95
N GLN A 54 6.09 -11.73 -4.41
CA GLN A 54 5.17 -10.61 -4.29
C GLN A 54 4.02 -10.95 -3.34
N LYS A 55 3.62 -9.99 -2.51
CA LYS A 55 2.43 -10.07 -1.67
C LYS A 55 1.58 -8.83 -1.88
N HIS A 56 0.29 -9.05 -2.12
CA HIS A 56 -0.69 -7.98 -2.28
C HIS A 56 -1.70 -8.01 -1.13
N GLN A 57 -2.11 -6.83 -0.67
CA GLN A 57 -3.15 -6.64 0.34
C GLN A 57 -4.05 -5.49 -0.08
N THR A 58 -5.36 -5.67 0.04
CA THR A 58 -6.35 -4.64 -0.27
C THR A 58 -7.20 -4.33 0.94
N LEU A 59 -7.56 -3.07 1.09
CA LEU A 59 -8.42 -2.54 2.14
C LEU A 59 -9.47 -1.64 1.49
N GLU A 60 -10.73 -1.76 1.90
CA GLU A 60 -11.82 -0.90 1.42
C GLU A 60 -11.98 0.30 2.36
N LEU A 61 -11.99 1.50 1.81
CA LEU A 61 -12.27 2.72 2.55
C LEU A 61 -13.78 2.96 2.58
N ARG A 62 -14.36 3.07 3.78
CA ARG A 62 -15.74 3.54 3.96
C ARG A 62 -15.74 4.97 4.46
N VAL A 63 -16.46 5.85 3.77
CA VAL A 63 -16.66 7.25 4.18
C VAL A 63 -18.09 7.38 4.68
N LEU A 64 -18.25 7.79 5.92
CA LEU A 64 -19.56 8.04 6.51
C LEU A 64 -20.00 9.46 6.11
N CYS A 65 -21.20 9.60 5.56
CA CYS A 65 -21.83 10.91 5.39
C CYS A 65 -22.51 11.28 6.71
N GLU A 66 -22.30 12.51 7.19
CA GLU A 66 -23.12 13.11 8.25
C GLU A 66 -24.33 13.84 7.65
#